data_AF-X1U8M1-F1
#
_entry.id   AF-X1U8M1-F1
#
_cell.length_a   1.000
_cell.length_b   1.000
_cell.length_c   1.000
_cell.angle_alpha   90.00
_cell.angle_beta   90.00
_cell.angle_gamma   90.00
#
_symmetry.space_group_name_H-M   'P 1'
#
loop_
_entity.id
_entity.type
_entity.pdbx_description
1 polymer ?
#
loop_
_entity_poly.entity_id
_entity_poly.type
_entity_poly.pdbx_seq_one_letter_code
_entity_poly.pdbx_strand_id
1 'polypeptide(L)'
;VEKEAIKLEMFIFDIIPMADNTIFYETLREEEFAPLKNKTGIDSVKSCIDGQIAKAVSHFAACGVQVPVDENGKSLHRLEVSPLFALDEESLREKLKGVNIIIDEDELFI
;
A
#
# COMPACT_ATOMS: atom_id res chain seq x y z
N VAL A 1 15.15 -10.00 33.33
CA VAL A 1 14.77 -11.37 32.91
C VAL A 1 16.03 -12.04 32.43
N GLU A 2 16.51 -13.04 33.17
CA GLU A 2 17.60 -13.90 32.71
C GLU A 2 17.05 -14.78 31.57
N LYS A 3 17.78 -14.89 30.46
CA LYS A 3 17.37 -15.72 29.31
C LYS A 3 18.15 -17.03 29.36
N GLU A 4 17.45 -18.15 29.49
CA GLU A 4 18.03 -19.50 29.64
C GLU A 4 18.42 -20.16 28.31
N ALA A 5 18.09 -19.55 27.18
CA ALA A 5 18.37 -20.10 25.85
C ALA A 5 18.65 -19.00 24.83
N ILE A 6 19.40 -19.37 23.79
CA ILE A 6 19.67 -18.54 22.62
C ILE A 6 18.97 -19.11 21.39
N LYS A 7 18.36 -18.24 20.59
CA LYS A 7 17.86 -18.54 19.25
C LYS A 7 18.85 -17.99 18.24
N LEU A 8 19.32 -18.83 17.34
CA LEU A 8 20.20 -18.43 16.24
C LEU A 8 19.34 -18.30 14.98
N GLU A 9 19.47 -17.18 14.28
CA GLU A 9 18.77 -16.89 13.01
C GLU A 9 19.81 -16.41 12.00
N MET A 10 19.60 -16.75 10.72
CA MET A 10 20.33 -16.18 9.59
C MET A 10 19.37 -15.28 8.81
N PHE A 11 19.89 -14.26 8.14
CA PHE A 11 19.07 -13.35 7.36
C PHE A 11 19.20 -13.59 5.87
N ILE A 12 18.08 -13.48 5.15
CA ILE A 12 18.06 -13.67 3.69
C ILE A 12 18.98 -12.68 2.97
N PHE A 13 19.29 -11.53 3.55
CA PHE A 13 20.17 -10.52 2.96
C PHE A 13 21.66 -10.76 3.24
N ASP A 14 22.03 -11.77 4.02
CA ASP A 14 23.44 -12.14 4.26
C ASP A 14 24.13 -12.62 2.97
N ILE A 15 23.37 -13.00 1.95
CA ILE A 15 23.91 -13.39 0.63
C ILE A 15 24.27 -12.20 -0.27
N ILE A 16 23.81 -10.98 0.03
CA ILE A 16 24.03 -9.81 -0.84
C ILE A 16 25.51 -9.57 -1.15
N PRO A 17 26.45 -9.66 -0.18
CA PRO A 17 27.88 -9.50 -0.45
C PRO A 17 28.51 -10.61 -1.31
N MET A 18 27.82 -11.74 -1.50
CA MET A 18 28.30 -12.87 -2.30
C MET A 18 27.94 -12.74 -3.78
N ALA A 19 27.06 -11.81 -4.15
CA ALA A 19 26.64 -11.61 -5.53
C ALA A 19 27.70 -10.85 -6.33
N ASP A 20 27.98 -11.29 -7.56
CA ASP A 20 28.91 -10.59 -8.46
C ASP A 20 28.39 -9.20 -8.84
N ASN A 21 27.07 -9.02 -8.91
CA ASN A 21 26.40 -7.78 -9.27
C ASN A 21 25.16 -7.57 -8.39
N THR A 22 25.19 -6.52 -7.56
CA THR A 22 24.08 -6.12 -6.70
C THR A 22 23.51 -4.78 -7.16
N ILE A 23 22.18 -4.68 -7.24
CA ILE A 23 21.46 -3.45 -7.55
C ILE A 23 20.51 -3.13 -6.40
N PHE A 24 20.44 -1.87 -6.02
CA PHE A 24 19.43 -1.34 -5.11
C PHE A 24 18.45 -0.48 -5.90
N TYR A 25 17.16 -0.71 -5.68
CA TYR A 25 16.08 0.05 -6.30
C TYR A 25 15.27 0.73 -5.20
N GLU A 26 15.25 2.05 -5.23
CA GLU A 26 14.49 2.87 -4.28
C GLU A 26 13.06 3.08 -4.80
N THR A 27 12.10 3.04 -3.89
CA THR A 27 10.67 3.24 -4.18
C THR A 27 10.02 4.17 -3.18
N LEU A 28 8.83 4.65 -3.53
CA LEU A 28 7.97 5.37 -2.59
C LEU A 28 7.34 4.39 -1.60
N ARG A 29 7.41 4.72 -0.31
CA ARG A 29 6.91 3.84 0.75
C ARG A 29 5.39 3.67 0.65
N GLU A 30 4.69 4.76 0.40
CA GLU A 30 3.24 4.82 0.23
C GLU A 30 2.73 3.96 -0.93
N GLU A 31 3.57 3.71 -1.94
CA GLU A 31 3.23 2.86 -3.08
C GLU A 31 3.53 1.38 -2.84
N GLU A 32 4.60 1.06 -2.12
CA GLU A 32 5.15 -0.31 -2.12
C GLU A 32 5.20 -0.97 -0.73
N PHE A 33 5.01 -0.22 0.36
CA PHE A 33 5.35 -0.73 1.69
C PHE A 33 4.45 -0.23 2.84
N ALA A 34 3.47 -1.07 3.19
CA ALA A 34 2.63 -0.94 4.37
C ALA A 34 2.66 -2.24 5.21
N PRO A 35 3.68 -2.47 6.04
CA PRO A 35 3.88 -3.76 6.71
C PRO A 35 2.90 -3.99 7.87
N LEU A 36 2.67 -5.27 8.19
CA LEU A 36 1.89 -5.71 9.34
C LEU A 36 2.80 -6.48 10.32
N LYS A 37 3.07 -5.88 11.47
CA LYS A 37 4.02 -6.37 12.50
C LYS A 37 3.46 -6.29 13.92
N ASN A 38 2.62 -5.30 14.21
CA ASN A 38 2.15 -4.99 15.56
C ASN A 38 0.64 -5.17 15.70
N LYS A 39 0.18 -5.38 16.94
CA LYS A 39 -1.26 -5.49 17.23
C LYS A 39 -2.00 -4.16 17.03
N THR A 40 -1.38 -3.05 17.45
CA THR A 40 -1.91 -1.68 17.37
C THR A 40 -0.77 -0.70 17.13
N GLY A 41 -1.10 0.53 16.72
CA GLY A 41 -0.11 1.58 16.45
C GLY A 41 0.56 1.42 15.08
N ILE A 42 1.85 1.78 15.01
CA ILE A 42 2.66 1.70 13.79
C ILE A 42 2.73 0.24 13.31
N ASP A 43 2.68 0.02 11.99
CA ASP A 43 2.73 -1.30 11.35
C ASP A 43 1.69 -2.29 11.93
N SER A 44 0.48 -1.80 12.24
CA SER A 44 -0.66 -2.61 12.68
C SER A 44 -1.65 -2.87 11.55
N VAL A 45 -2.68 -3.69 11.82
CA VAL A 45 -3.76 -3.95 10.85
C VAL A 45 -4.37 -2.63 10.37
N LYS A 46 -4.61 -1.70 11.31
CA LYS A 46 -5.17 -0.39 10.99
C LYS A 46 -4.25 0.42 10.07
N SER A 47 -2.96 0.53 10.38
CA SER A 47 -2.04 1.32 9.57
C SER A 47 -1.78 0.68 8.20
N CYS A 48 -1.81 -0.65 8.11
CA CYS A 48 -1.69 -1.37 6.84
C CYS A 48 -2.90 -1.09 5.93
N ILE A 49 -4.12 -1.18 6.46
CA ILE A 49 -5.35 -0.86 5.71
C ILE A 49 -5.39 0.61 5.32
N ASP A 50 -5.09 1.53 6.26
CA ASP A 50 -5.05 2.97 5.97
C ASP A 50 -4.04 3.28 4.84
N GLY A 51 -2.89 2.61 4.81
CA GLY A 51 -1.90 2.75 3.74
C GLY A 51 -2.40 2.25 2.38
N GLN A 52 -3.08 1.11 2.33
CA GLN A 52 -3.68 0.59 1.10
C GLN A 52 -4.77 1.51 0.56
N ILE A 53 -5.64 2.03 1.42
CA ILE A 53 -6.66 3.01 1.04
C ILE A 53 -6.00 4.29 0.53
N ALA A 54 -4.97 4.80 1.22
CA ALA A 54 -4.26 6.00 0.78
C ALA A 54 -3.64 5.84 -0.62
N LYS A 55 -3.05 4.66 -0.90
CA LYS A 55 -2.54 4.31 -2.24
C LYS A 55 -3.66 4.33 -3.28
N ALA A 56 -4.79 3.67 -3.01
CA ALA A 56 -5.93 3.68 -3.92
C ALA A 56 -6.43 5.11 -4.19
N VAL A 57 -6.60 5.93 -3.15
CA VAL A 57 -7.00 7.34 -3.29
C VAL A 57 -6.02 8.12 -4.14
N SER A 58 -4.71 7.94 -3.95
CA SER A 58 -3.67 8.56 -4.77
C SER A 58 -3.85 8.20 -6.25
N HIS A 59 -4.07 6.91 -6.55
CA HIS A 59 -4.25 6.44 -7.94
C HIS A 59 -5.52 7.00 -8.59
N PHE A 60 -6.65 7.03 -7.88
CA PHE A 60 -7.89 7.62 -8.38
C PHE A 60 -7.76 9.13 -8.62
N ALA A 61 -7.12 9.85 -7.69
CA ALA A 61 -6.84 11.28 -7.84
C ALA A 61 -5.94 11.54 -9.06
N ALA A 62 -4.90 10.72 -9.27
CA ALA A 62 -4.04 10.79 -10.46
C ALA A 62 -4.81 10.49 -11.76
N CYS A 63 -5.89 9.70 -11.69
CA CYS A 63 -6.81 9.47 -12.80
C CYS A 63 -7.84 10.60 -13.02
N GLY A 64 -7.81 11.66 -12.20
CA GLY A 64 -8.72 12.80 -12.29
C GLY A 64 -10.07 12.59 -11.58
N VAL A 65 -10.21 11.53 -10.78
CA VAL A 65 -11.41 11.30 -9.95
C VAL A 65 -11.28 12.10 -8.67
N GLN A 66 -12.33 12.85 -8.30
CA GLN A 66 -12.37 13.55 -7.02
C GLN A 66 -12.75 12.56 -5.92
N VAL A 67 -11.85 12.40 -4.94
CA VAL A 67 -12.09 11.58 -3.75
C VAL A 67 -12.38 12.52 -2.57
N PRO A 68 -13.54 12.41 -1.90
CA PRO A 68 -13.83 13.20 -0.71
C PRO A 68 -12.87 12.86 0.43
N VAL A 69 -12.27 13.88 1.03
CA VAL A 69 -11.33 13.76 2.16
C VAL A 69 -11.78 14.62 3.35
N ASP A 70 -11.36 14.23 4.55
CA ASP A 70 -11.52 15.01 5.78
C ASP A 70 -10.51 16.17 5.87
N GLU A 71 -10.59 16.92 6.97
CA GLU A 71 -9.69 18.05 7.27
C GLU A 71 -8.21 17.67 7.38
N ASN A 72 -7.91 16.38 7.58
CA ASN A 72 -6.56 15.84 7.68
C ASN A 72 -6.11 15.17 6.38
N GLY A 73 -6.90 15.29 5.30
CA GLY A 73 -6.61 14.70 3.99
C GLY A 73 -6.87 13.19 3.92
N LYS A 74 -7.55 12.60 4.90
CA LYS A 74 -7.92 11.18 4.88
C LYS A 74 -9.24 11.00 4.12
N SER A 75 -9.32 9.97 3.27
CA SER A 75 -10.55 9.58 2.58
C SER A 75 -11.73 9.45 3.54
N LEU A 76 -12.88 10.05 3.18
CA LEU A 76 -14.14 9.87 3.92
C LEU A 76 -14.73 8.48 3.73
N HIS A 77 -14.41 7.84 2.60
CA HIS A 77 -14.89 6.53 2.22
C HIS A 77 -13.73 5.55 2.05
N ARG A 78 -13.96 4.26 2.36
CA ARG A 78 -13.01 3.20 2.05
C ARG A 78 -13.01 2.95 0.56
N LEU A 79 -11.83 3.07 -0.04
CA LEU A 79 -11.63 2.86 -1.47
C LEU A 79 -10.65 1.71 -1.66
N GLU A 80 -11.10 0.62 -2.26
CA GLU A 80 -10.29 -0.56 -2.51
C GLU A 80 -10.33 -0.94 -3.99
N VAL A 81 -9.17 -1.35 -4.52
CA VAL A 81 -9.03 -1.79 -5.91
C VAL A 81 -8.55 -3.23 -5.90
N SER A 82 -9.37 -4.12 -6.45
CA SER A 82 -8.97 -5.50 -6.70
C SER A 82 -7.81 -5.52 -7.68
N PRO A 83 -6.72 -6.28 -7.41
CA PRO A 83 -5.66 -6.47 -8.38
C PRO A 83 -6.12 -7.13 -9.70
N LEU A 84 -7.30 -7.77 -9.72
CA LEU A 84 -7.91 -8.29 -10.95
C LEU A 84 -8.57 -7.20 -11.79
N PHE A 85 -8.94 -6.07 -11.18
CA PHE A 85 -9.46 -4.90 -11.86
C PHE A 85 -8.31 -4.04 -12.40
N ALA A 86 -7.40 -3.62 -11.52
CA ALA A 86 -6.21 -2.84 -11.84
C ALA A 86 -5.10 -3.13 -10.82
N LEU A 87 -3.86 -3.26 -11.29
CA LEU A 87 -2.70 -3.56 -10.46
C LEU A 87 -1.97 -2.28 -9.99
N ASP A 88 -2.06 -1.23 -10.79
CA ASP A 88 -1.32 0.02 -10.67
C ASP A 88 -2.13 1.20 -11.22
N GLU A 89 -1.59 2.42 -11.08
CA GLU A 89 -2.23 3.64 -11.57
C GLU A 89 -2.49 3.60 -13.09
N GLU A 90 -1.56 3.04 -13.88
CA GLU A 90 -1.67 3.00 -15.33
C GLU A 90 -2.85 2.10 -15.77
N SER A 91 -2.91 0.88 -15.23
CA SER A 91 -4.01 -0.05 -15.50
C SER A 91 -5.34 0.49 -14.97
N LEU A 92 -5.36 1.20 -13.84
CA LEU A 92 -6.56 1.88 -13.35
C LEU A 92 -7.01 2.96 -14.33
N ARG A 93 -6.10 3.81 -14.79
CA ARG A 93 -6.39 4.88 -15.75
C ARG A 93 -7.03 4.36 -17.03
N GLU A 94 -6.55 3.22 -17.54
CA GLU A 94 -7.15 2.56 -18.69
C GLU A 94 -8.58 2.08 -18.43
N LYS A 95 -8.85 1.52 -17.24
CA LYS A 95 -10.20 1.07 -16.86
C LYS A 95 -11.19 2.22 -16.68
N LEU A 96 -10.71 3.39 -16.27
CA LEU A 96 -11.55 4.56 -16.03
C LEU A 96 -11.83 5.39 -17.29
N LYS A 97 -11.27 5.06 -18.46
CA LYS A 97 -11.49 5.80 -19.71
C LYS A 97 -12.97 5.85 -20.07
N GLY A 98 -13.52 7.06 -20.13
CA GLY A 98 -14.92 7.30 -20.49
C GLY A 98 -15.92 6.91 -19.40
N VAL A 99 -15.44 6.58 -18.20
CA VAL A 99 -16.29 6.27 -17.04
C VAL A 99 -16.31 7.49 -16.12
N ASN A 100 -17.51 7.93 -15.74
CA ASN A 100 -17.66 8.96 -14.72
C ASN A 100 -17.82 8.29 -13.34
N ILE A 101 -16.78 8.38 -12.51
CA ILE A 101 -16.78 7.83 -11.15
C ILE A 101 -17.11 8.92 -10.16
N ILE A 102 -18.05 8.64 -9.26
CA ILE A 102 -18.40 9.45 -8.10
C ILE A 102 -18.16 8.57 -6.88
N ILE A 103 -17.41 9.08 -5.89
CA ILE A 103 -17.13 8.38 -4.64
C ILE A 103 -17.95 9.07 -3.54
N ASP A 104 -19.06 8.46 -3.13
CA ASP A 104 -19.95 8.93 -2.06
C ASP A 104 -20.29 7.85 -1.02
N GLU A 105 -19.76 6.64 -1.20
CA GLU A 105 -19.81 5.53 -0.25
C GLU A 105 -18.53 4.68 -0.31
N ASP A 106 -18.40 3.73 0.63
CA ASP A 106 -17.31 2.75 0.62
C ASP A 106 -17.43 1.86 -0.63
N GLU A 107 -16.37 1.75 -1.43
CA GLU A 107 -16.41 1.11 -2.75
C GLU A 107 -15.24 0.15 -2.98
N LEU A 108 -15.54 -0.96 -3.67
CA LEU A 108 -14.57 -1.98 -4.08
C LEU A 108 -14.66 -2.21 -5.60
N PHE A 109 -13.61 -1.84 -6.31
CA PHE A 109 -13.52 -2.02 -7.76
C PHE A 109 -12.98 -3.41 -8.10
N ILE A 110 -13.77 -4.24 -8.79
CA ILE A 110 -13.46 -5.65 -9.12
C ILE A 110 -13.53 -5.96 -10.61
#